data_AF-F0GHZ9-F1
#
_entry.id   AF-F0GHZ9-F1
#
_cell.length_a   1.000
_cell.length_b   1.000
_cell.length_c   1.000
_cell.angle_alpha   90.00
_cell.angle_beta   90.00
_cell.angle_gamma   90.00
#
_symmetry.space_group_name_H-M   'P 1'
#
loop_
_entity.id
_entity.type
_entity.pdbx_description
1 polymer ?
#
loop_
_entity_poly.entity_id
_entity_poly.type
_entity_poly.pdbx_seq_one_letter_code
_entity_poly.pdbx_strand_id
1 'polypeptide(L)'
;MSIYPNAIEVGTPMGAGGKTVYLILGTLIGLLGAGGIGYLAVLALLEIPVFGVFVSAASVLFFLFAVFCLRAALFSPRDLPVLFNRRDRTVSFIPYVTPSFWRFWEKGGAGAVRTRKWDDVKVRSYKWTQFTGAAARESYFLSLLWGEADNPRSCAEIVNIGYTGWWEDAMLWRLYEHIRRYMEENGPPIPHGEGLRQTGTGKMPTFPAEIILAAGGAATTAEEAASP
;
A
#
# COMPACT_ATOMS: atom_id res chain seq x y z
N MET A 1 8.92 -7.16 7.36
CA MET A 1 10.08 -7.47 6.50
C MET A 1 10.40 -8.91 6.75
N SER A 2 10.16 -9.76 5.76
CA SER A 2 10.58 -11.16 5.77
C SER A 2 11.88 -11.26 4.97
N ILE A 3 12.80 -12.09 5.43
CA ILE A 3 14.05 -12.36 4.72
C ILE A 3 13.96 -13.77 4.17
N TYR A 4 14.34 -13.92 2.92
CA TYR A 4 14.56 -15.21 2.30
C TYR A 4 16.06 -15.41 2.06
N PRO A 5 16.52 -16.65 1.89
CA PRO A 5 17.94 -16.93 1.68
C PRO A 5 18.59 -16.12 0.56
N ASN A 6 17.84 -15.78 -0.50
CA ASN A 6 18.30 -14.97 -1.64
C ASN A 6 17.41 -13.77 -1.95
N ALA A 7 16.50 -13.39 -1.05
CA ALA A 7 15.66 -12.22 -1.29
C ALA A 7 15.32 -11.44 -0.03
N ILE A 8 15.07 -10.14 -0.18
CA ILE A 8 14.59 -9.26 0.90
C ILE A 8 13.21 -8.70 0.54
N GLU A 9 12.29 -8.71 1.51
CA GLU A 9 10.99 -8.04 1.38
C GLU A 9 11.02 -6.65 2.00
N VAL A 10 10.86 -5.62 1.18
CA VAL A 10 10.73 -4.25 1.64
C VAL A 10 9.27 -3.83 1.61
N GLY A 11 8.79 -3.27 2.73
CA GLY A 11 7.43 -2.75 2.83
C GLY A 11 7.24 -1.47 2.04
N THR A 12 5.98 -1.17 1.70
CA THR A 12 5.61 0.06 1.00
C THR A 12 5.11 1.10 2.00
N PRO A 13 5.05 2.39 1.62
CA PRO A 13 4.46 3.41 2.47
C PRO A 13 3.00 3.11 2.88
N MET A 14 2.28 2.23 2.17
CA MET A 14 0.94 1.79 2.57
C MET A 14 0.95 1.06 3.92
N GLY A 15 1.98 0.24 4.20
CA GLY A 15 2.13 -0.48 5.46
C GLY A 15 2.40 0.40 6.68
N ALA A 16 2.82 1.66 6.49
CA ALA A 16 3.10 2.61 7.56
C ALA A 16 1.89 3.49 7.93
N GLY A 17 0.88 3.58 7.05
CA GLY A 17 -0.21 4.54 7.18
C GLY A 17 -1.34 4.08 8.10
N GLY A 18 -1.87 5.00 8.92
CA GLY A 18 -3.12 4.84 9.67
C GLY A 18 -4.39 4.81 8.81
N LYS A 19 -4.31 4.41 7.55
CA LYS A 19 -5.41 4.41 6.56
C LYS A 19 -6.65 3.69 7.11
N THR A 20 -6.45 2.58 7.82
CA THR A 20 -7.54 1.81 8.45
C THR A 20 -8.31 2.64 9.47
N VAL A 21 -7.64 3.50 10.26
CA VAL A 21 -8.29 4.37 11.24
C VAL A 21 -9.19 5.40 10.55
N TYR A 22 -8.69 6.04 9.50
CA TYR A 22 -9.48 6.99 8.71
C TYR A 22 -10.68 6.32 8.01
N LEU A 23 -10.52 5.10 7.51
CA LEU A 23 -11.61 4.36 6.87
C LEU A 23 -12.67 3.89 7.88
N ILE A 24 -12.26 3.49 9.09
CA ILE A 24 -13.19 3.15 10.19
C ILE A 24 -13.94 4.41 10.64
N LEU A 25 -13.25 5.54 10.82
CA LEU A 25 -13.88 6.81 11.15
C LEU A 25 -14.88 7.26 10.07
N GLY A 26 -14.49 7.14 8.80
CA GLY A 26 -15.38 7.41 7.66
C GLY A 26 -16.61 6.50 7.65
N THR A 27 -16.47 5.24 8.06
CA THR A 27 -17.60 4.31 8.23
C THR A 27 -18.57 4.79 9.31
N LEU A 28 -18.05 5.19 10.48
CA LEU A 28 -18.87 5.70 11.58
C LEU A 28 -19.64 6.96 11.19
N ILE A 29 -18.96 7.92 10.54
CA ILE A 29 -19.59 9.15 10.05
C ILE A 29 -20.66 8.83 9.01
N GLY A 30 -20.38 7.90 8.08
CA GLY A 30 -21.34 7.47 7.08
C GLY A 30 -22.59 6.81 7.68
N LEU A 31 -22.44 5.97 8.71
CA LEU A 31 -23.56 5.35 9.41
C LEU A 31 -24.39 6.36 10.21
N LEU A 32 -23.75 7.30 10.91
CA LEU A 32 -24.44 8.37 11.63
C LEU A 32 -25.19 9.29 10.67
N GLY A 33 -24.57 9.64 9.53
CA GLY A 33 -25.20 10.43 8.47
C GLY A 33 -26.39 9.69 7.84
N ALA A 34 -26.25 8.41 7.54
CA ALA A 34 -27.33 7.59 7.01
C ALA A 34 -28.52 7.50 7.98
N GLY A 35 -28.26 7.31 9.27
CA GLY A 35 -29.29 7.27 10.32
C GLY A 35 -29.99 8.61 10.51
N GLY A 36 -29.23 9.72 10.60
CA GLY A 36 -29.78 11.06 10.78
C GLY A 36 -30.62 11.53 9.59
N ILE A 37 -30.10 11.36 8.37
CA ILE A 37 -30.81 11.71 7.13
C ILE A 37 -31.99 10.74 6.91
N GLY A 38 -31.84 9.46 7.28
CA GLY A 38 -32.91 8.47 7.19
C GLY A 38 -34.09 8.80 8.10
N TYR A 39 -33.83 9.26 9.33
CA TYR A 39 -34.89 9.73 10.23
C TYR A 39 -35.64 10.94 9.65
N LEU A 40 -34.90 11.92 9.11
CA LEU A 40 -35.48 13.07 8.42
C LEU A 40 -36.26 12.65 7.16
N ALA A 41 -35.80 11.62 6.45
CA ALA A 41 -36.49 11.11 5.28
C ALA A 41 -37.86 10.51 5.63
N VAL A 42 -37.96 9.77 6.74
CA VAL A 42 -39.23 9.21 7.22
C VAL A 42 -40.21 10.31 7.60
N LEU A 43 -39.76 11.33 8.34
CA LEU A 43 -40.59 12.49 8.67
C LEU A 43 -41.06 13.24 7.41
N ALA A 44 -40.14 13.47 6.47
CA ALA A 44 -40.45 14.11 5.19
C ALA A 44 -41.41 13.28 4.33
N LEU A 45 -41.34 11.96 4.37
CA LEU A 45 -42.25 11.08 3.61
C LEU A 45 -43.70 11.17 4.11
N LEU A 46 -43.88 11.41 5.42
CA LEU A 46 -45.19 11.56 6.05
C LEU A 46 -45.85 12.90 5.72
N GLU A 47 -45.07 13.97 5.56
CA GLU A 47 -45.59 15.31 5.26
C GLU A 47 -45.62 15.63 3.76
N ILE A 48 -44.52 15.38 3.05
CA ILE A 48 -44.32 15.74 1.64
C ILE A 48 -43.66 14.54 0.93
N PRO A 49 -44.44 13.60 0.38
CA PRO A 49 -43.93 12.32 -0.09
C PRO A 49 -42.85 12.44 -1.17
N VAL A 50 -42.98 13.40 -2.09
CA VAL A 50 -41.97 13.64 -3.14
C VAL A 50 -40.62 14.09 -2.54
N PHE A 51 -40.64 15.00 -1.56
CA PHE A 51 -39.43 15.45 -0.87
C PHE A 51 -38.81 14.33 -0.04
N GLY A 52 -39.64 13.54 0.65
CA GLY A 52 -39.20 12.35 1.39
C GLY A 52 -38.45 11.33 0.52
N VAL A 53 -38.85 11.13 -0.74
CA VAL A 53 -38.13 10.26 -1.69
C VAL A 53 -36.72 10.78 -1.99
N PHE A 54 -36.55 12.09 -2.22
CA PHE A 54 -35.23 12.68 -2.45
C PHE A 54 -34.32 12.57 -1.22
N VAL A 55 -34.84 12.82 -0.03
CA VAL A 55 -34.08 12.69 1.23
C VAL A 55 -33.75 11.23 1.52
N SER A 56 -34.65 10.30 1.19
CA SER A 56 -34.40 8.85 1.28
C SER A 56 -33.26 8.41 0.37
N ALA A 57 -33.22 8.91 -0.87
CA ALA A 57 -32.12 8.62 -1.80
C ALA A 57 -30.78 9.12 -1.26
N ALA A 58 -30.74 10.28 -0.62
CA ALA A 58 -29.55 10.78 0.05
C ALA A 58 -29.09 9.86 1.20
N SER A 59 -30.00 9.40 2.07
CA SER A 59 -29.68 8.44 3.14
C SER A 59 -29.07 7.14 2.60
N VAL A 60 -29.62 6.61 1.51
CA VAL A 60 -29.08 5.41 0.84
C VAL A 60 -27.66 5.64 0.31
N LEU A 61 -27.36 6.82 -0.27
CA LEU A 61 -26.00 7.14 -0.72
C LEU A 61 -24.99 7.19 0.43
N PHE A 62 -25.35 7.78 1.58
CA PHE A 62 -24.51 7.78 2.77
C PHE A 62 -24.28 6.37 3.33
N PHE A 63 -25.30 5.52 3.28
CA PHE A 63 -25.17 4.12 3.67
C PHE A 63 -24.23 3.34 2.73
N LEU A 64 -24.38 3.50 1.42
CA LEU A 64 -23.49 2.89 0.42
C LEU A 64 -22.04 3.35 0.61
N PHE A 65 -21.85 4.64 0.91
CA PHE A 65 -20.53 5.19 1.24
C PHE A 65 -19.93 4.53 2.50
N ALA A 66 -20.72 4.37 3.56
CA ALA A 66 -20.27 3.71 4.78
C ALA A 66 -19.85 2.26 4.52
N VAL A 67 -20.65 1.51 3.76
CA VAL A 67 -20.34 0.13 3.36
C VAL A 67 -19.06 0.07 2.52
N PHE A 68 -18.86 1.03 1.61
CA PHE A 68 -17.63 1.12 0.82
C PHE A 68 -16.40 1.38 1.70
N CYS A 69 -16.46 2.32 2.64
CA CYS A 69 -15.37 2.59 3.58
C CYS A 69 -15.05 1.39 4.47
N LEU A 70 -16.08 0.70 4.98
CA LEU A 70 -15.91 -0.49 5.81
C LEU A 70 -15.25 -1.62 5.02
N ARG A 71 -15.71 -1.85 3.78
CA ARG A 71 -15.10 -2.82 2.88
C ARG A 71 -13.63 -2.49 2.63
N ALA A 72 -13.33 -1.23 2.32
CA ALA A 72 -11.96 -0.79 2.10
C ALA A 72 -11.11 -0.97 3.37
N ALA A 73 -11.67 -0.77 4.56
CA ALA A 73 -10.96 -0.99 5.82
C ALA A 73 -10.65 -2.49 6.05
N LEU A 74 -11.59 -3.37 5.73
CA LEU A 74 -11.50 -4.81 5.99
C LEU A 74 -10.71 -5.59 4.92
N PHE A 75 -10.84 -5.21 3.65
CA PHE A 75 -10.31 -5.98 2.52
C PHE A 75 -9.13 -5.31 1.81
N SER A 76 -8.82 -4.03 2.07
CA SER A 76 -7.58 -3.45 1.53
C SER A 76 -6.38 -4.15 2.17
N PRO A 77 -5.44 -4.70 1.38
CA PRO A 77 -4.17 -5.17 1.91
C PRO A 77 -3.51 -4.01 2.67
N ARG A 78 -2.97 -4.33 3.85
CA ARG A 78 -2.35 -3.35 4.75
C ARG A 78 -1.00 -2.89 4.21
N ASP A 79 -0.28 -3.79 3.57
CA ASP A 79 0.97 -3.51 2.87
C ASP A 79 1.04 -4.36 1.59
N LEU A 80 1.77 -3.87 0.60
CA LEU A 80 2.05 -4.57 -0.65
C LEU A 80 3.56 -4.75 -0.74
N PRO A 81 4.14 -5.81 -0.15
CA PRO A 81 5.59 -5.94 -0.10
C PRO A 81 6.20 -5.96 -1.50
N VAL A 82 7.43 -5.47 -1.59
CA VAL A 82 8.27 -5.58 -2.79
C VAL A 82 9.41 -6.54 -2.48
N LEU A 83 9.54 -7.57 -3.28
CA LEU A 83 10.55 -8.60 -3.13
C LEU A 83 11.73 -8.32 -4.06
N PHE A 84 12.92 -8.26 -3.50
CA PHE A 84 14.17 -8.10 -4.23
C PHE A 84 14.93 -9.42 -4.21
N ASN A 85 15.09 -10.07 -5.35
CA ASN A 85 15.83 -11.32 -5.49
C ASN A 85 17.23 -11.02 -6.04
N ARG A 86 18.27 -11.33 -5.25
CA ARG A 86 19.67 -11.11 -5.63
C ARG A 86 20.17 -12.09 -6.68
N ARG A 87 19.66 -13.33 -6.69
CA ARG A 87 20.14 -14.41 -7.57
C ARG A 87 19.89 -14.09 -9.03
N ASP A 88 18.66 -13.66 -9.32
CA ASP A 88 18.20 -13.37 -10.68
C ASP A 88 18.25 -11.86 -11.00
N ARG A 89 18.63 -11.04 -10.02
CA ARG A 89 18.54 -9.57 -10.06
C ARG A 89 17.16 -9.10 -10.53
N THR A 90 16.11 -9.67 -9.92
CA THR A 90 14.72 -9.35 -10.24
C THR A 90 14.00 -8.70 -9.07
N VAL A 91 13.09 -7.79 -9.39
CA VAL A 91 12.17 -7.14 -8.45
C VAL A 91 10.77 -7.64 -8.75
N SER A 92 10.17 -8.30 -7.78
CA SER A 92 8.79 -8.77 -7.86
C SER A 92 7.90 -7.93 -6.96
N PHE A 93 6.81 -7.41 -7.52
CA PHE A 93 5.88 -6.55 -6.79
C PHE A 93 4.43 -6.85 -7.16
N ILE A 94 3.53 -6.49 -6.26
CA ILE A 94 2.10 -6.75 -6.38
C ILE A 94 1.39 -5.40 -6.61
N PRO A 95 0.84 -5.14 -7.80
CA PRO A 95 0.12 -3.90 -8.05
C PRO A 95 -1.18 -3.87 -7.24
N TYR A 96 -1.57 -2.69 -6.77
CA TYR A 96 -2.86 -2.49 -6.10
C TYR A 96 -3.97 -2.43 -7.15
N VAL A 97 -4.95 -3.34 -7.07
CA VAL A 97 -6.16 -3.28 -7.90
C VAL A 97 -7.24 -2.55 -7.11
N THR A 98 -7.63 -1.38 -7.60
CA THR A 98 -8.74 -0.63 -7.01
C THR A 98 -10.04 -1.41 -7.19
N PRO A 99 -10.79 -1.69 -6.11
CA PRO A 99 -12.12 -2.26 -6.27
C PRO A 99 -13.00 -1.25 -7.02
N SER A 100 -13.73 -1.73 -8.03
CA SER A 100 -14.77 -0.91 -8.66
C SER A 100 -15.89 -0.64 -7.65
N PHE A 101 -16.36 0.60 -7.61
CA PHE A 101 -17.45 1.04 -6.71
C PHE A 101 -18.73 0.22 -6.90
N TRP A 102 -19.01 -0.24 -8.12
CA TRP A 102 -20.24 -0.97 -8.48
C TRP A 102 -20.12 -2.49 -8.37
N ARG A 103 -18.91 -3.04 -8.40
CA ARG A 103 -18.69 -4.50 -8.33
C ARG A 103 -18.39 -4.94 -6.90
N PHE A 104 -19.44 -4.93 -6.09
CA PHE A 104 -19.35 -5.34 -4.68
C PHE A 104 -18.95 -6.82 -4.47
N TRP A 105 -18.90 -7.65 -5.51
CA TRP A 105 -18.42 -9.03 -5.43
C TRP A 105 -16.90 -9.18 -5.69
N GLU A 106 -16.24 -8.18 -6.27
CA GLU A 106 -14.80 -8.26 -6.60
C GLU A 106 -13.94 -7.83 -5.42
N LYS A 107 -13.16 -8.75 -4.84
CA LYS A 107 -12.17 -8.42 -3.81
C LYS A 107 -11.11 -7.49 -4.41
N GLY A 108 -11.25 -6.18 -4.19
CA GLY A 108 -10.17 -5.23 -4.43
C GLY A 108 -8.99 -5.60 -3.53
N GLY A 109 -7.79 -5.67 -4.09
CA GLY A 109 -6.66 -6.21 -3.38
C GLY A 109 -5.40 -6.33 -4.21
N ALA A 110 -4.59 -7.34 -3.89
CA ALA A 110 -3.37 -7.71 -4.58
C ALA A 110 -3.65 -8.16 -6.03
N GLY A 111 -3.14 -7.42 -7.01
CA GLY A 111 -3.17 -7.82 -8.42
C GLY A 111 -2.18 -8.95 -8.73
N ALA A 112 -2.12 -9.34 -10.01
CA ALA A 112 -1.14 -10.31 -10.49
C ALA A 112 0.29 -9.78 -10.25
N VAL A 113 1.16 -10.65 -9.72
CA VAL A 113 2.55 -10.29 -9.43
C VAL A 113 3.26 -9.95 -10.74
N ARG A 114 3.98 -8.83 -10.73
CA ARG A 114 4.81 -8.41 -11.85
C ARG A 114 6.28 -8.50 -11.43
N THR A 115 7.09 -9.04 -12.32
CA THR A 115 8.53 -9.20 -12.11
C THR A 115 9.28 -8.41 -13.17
N ARG A 116 10.22 -7.57 -12.73
CA ARG A 116 11.07 -6.75 -13.59
C ARG A 116 12.53 -6.94 -13.23
N LYS A 117 13.43 -6.65 -14.18
CA LYS A 117 14.88 -6.68 -13.93
C LYS A 117 15.29 -5.47 -13.11
N TRP A 118 16.26 -5.68 -12.21
CA TRP A 118 16.87 -4.63 -11.41
C TRP A 118 17.70 -3.68 -12.27
N ASP A 119 18.43 -4.20 -13.25
CA ASP A 119 19.37 -3.40 -14.06
C ASP A 119 18.70 -2.25 -14.84
N ASP A 120 17.40 -2.37 -15.13
CA ASP A 120 16.61 -1.36 -15.86
C ASP A 120 15.95 -0.33 -14.92
N VAL A 121 16.14 -0.44 -13.60
CA VAL A 121 15.43 0.37 -12.62
C VAL A 121 15.98 1.79 -12.59
N LYS A 122 15.08 2.77 -12.58
CA LYS A 122 15.41 4.17 -12.30
C LYS A 122 14.80 4.54 -10.96
N VAL A 123 15.62 5.01 -10.03
CA VAL A 123 15.17 5.39 -8.69
C VAL A 123 15.00 6.89 -8.60
N ARG A 124 13.87 7.35 -8.05
CA ARG A 124 13.61 8.77 -7.80
C ARG A 124 12.96 8.96 -6.44
N SER A 125 13.34 10.04 -5.76
CA SER A 125 12.59 10.56 -4.62
C SER A 125 11.53 11.54 -5.11
N TYR A 126 10.32 11.42 -4.57
CA TYR A 126 9.24 12.37 -4.79
C TYR A 126 8.85 13.04 -3.49
N LYS A 127 8.60 14.35 -3.58
CA LYS A 127 8.09 15.16 -2.48
C LYS A 127 6.65 15.53 -2.74
N TRP A 128 5.79 15.25 -1.76
CA TRP A 128 4.42 15.68 -1.74
C TRP A 128 4.20 16.65 -0.59
N THR A 129 3.76 17.88 -0.87
CA THR A 129 3.46 18.90 0.14
C THR A 129 1.94 19.05 0.29
N GLN A 130 1.42 18.75 1.49
CA GLN A 130 0.03 18.97 1.86
C GLN A 130 -0.09 20.26 2.67
N PHE A 131 -0.92 21.19 2.22
CA PHE A 131 -1.30 22.36 3.00
C PHE A 131 -2.61 22.08 3.71
N THR A 132 -2.60 21.97 5.04
CA THR A 132 -3.81 21.73 5.85
C THR A 132 -4.34 23.02 6.48
N GLY A 133 -4.08 24.18 5.86
CA GLY A 133 -4.49 25.51 6.34
C GLY A 133 -3.65 26.06 7.49
N ALA A 134 -3.38 25.26 8.51
CA ALA A 134 -2.57 25.65 9.69
C ALA A 134 -1.10 25.22 9.61
N ALA A 135 -0.78 24.23 8.78
CA ALA A 135 0.58 23.71 8.62
C ALA A 135 0.81 23.22 7.19
N ALA A 136 2.05 23.38 6.72
CA ALA A 136 2.55 22.69 5.55
C ALA A 136 3.19 21.38 5.99
N ARG A 137 2.72 20.26 5.43
CA ARG A 137 3.25 18.93 5.70
C ARG A 137 3.92 18.39 4.46
N GLU A 138 5.24 18.23 4.52
CA GLU A 138 6.00 17.58 3.46
C GLU A 138 6.13 16.09 3.74
N SER A 139 5.80 15.27 2.75
CA SER A 139 5.94 13.82 2.80
C SER A 139 6.81 13.37 1.64
N TYR A 140 7.81 12.55 1.95
CA TYR A 140 8.74 12.00 0.98
C TYR A 140 8.45 10.52 0.74
N PHE A 141 8.59 10.07 -0.50
CA PHE A 141 8.52 8.65 -0.84
C PHE A 141 9.54 8.33 -1.94
N LEU A 142 10.08 7.11 -1.88
CA LEU A 142 11.01 6.59 -2.88
C LEU A 142 10.22 5.80 -3.92
N SER A 143 10.46 6.04 -5.20
CA SER A 143 9.79 5.36 -6.29
C SER A 143 10.80 4.69 -7.21
N LEU A 144 10.60 3.40 -7.45
CA LEU A 144 11.25 2.64 -8.50
C LEU A 144 10.42 2.77 -9.78
N LEU A 145 11.09 3.14 -10.87
CA LEU A 145 10.50 3.41 -12.17
C LEU A 145 11.13 2.48 -13.19
N TRP A 146 10.29 1.84 -13.99
CA TRP A 146 10.72 1.10 -15.19
C TRP A 146 10.19 1.80 -16.43
N GLY A 147 11.10 2.08 -17.36
CA GLY A 147 10.74 2.61 -18.68
C GLY A 147 10.10 1.55 -19.55
N GLU A 148 9.31 1.97 -20.53
CA GLU A 148 8.83 1.09 -21.59
C GLU A 148 9.94 0.87 -22.63
N ALA A 149 10.10 -0.36 -23.13
CA ALA A 149 11.17 -0.71 -24.06
C ALA A 149 11.11 0.12 -25.36
N ASP A 150 9.90 0.40 -25.83
CA ASP A 150 9.65 1.10 -27.10
C ASP A 150 9.63 2.63 -26.96
N ASN A 151 9.46 3.16 -25.74
CA ASN A 151 9.42 4.60 -25.51
C ASN A 151 10.09 4.97 -24.18
N PRO A 152 11.33 5.52 -24.21
CA PRO A 152 12.06 5.87 -23.00
C PRO A 152 11.47 7.05 -22.23
N ARG A 153 10.43 7.72 -22.78
CA ARG A 153 9.68 8.79 -22.11
C ARG A 153 8.43 8.31 -21.40
N SER A 154 7.92 7.10 -21.68
CA SER A 154 6.83 6.50 -20.91
C SER A 154 7.39 5.66 -19.76
N CYS A 155 6.78 5.79 -18.59
CA CYS A 155 7.01 4.90 -17.45
C CYS A 155 5.97 3.78 -17.55
N ALA A 156 6.44 2.55 -17.77
CA ALA A 156 5.57 1.38 -17.81
C ALA A 156 5.02 1.08 -16.42
N GLU A 157 5.90 1.13 -15.40
CA GLU A 157 5.57 0.73 -14.03
C GLU A 157 6.25 1.63 -13.00
N ILE A 158 5.51 1.95 -11.94
CA ILE A 158 5.97 2.77 -10.82
C ILE A 158 5.61 2.05 -9.53
N VAL A 159 6.62 1.84 -8.68
CA VAL A 159 6.44 1.19 -7.38
C VAL A 159 7.05 2.05 -6.30
N ASN A 160 6.24 2.39 -5.29
CA ASN A 160 6.67 3.21 -4.16
C ASN A 160 7.16 2.32 -3.02
N ILE A 161 8.33 2.63 -2.46
CA ILE A 161 9.00 1.82 -1.44
C ILE A 161 9.38 2.68 -0.24
N GLY A 162 9.46 2.05 0.93
CA GLY A 162 9.97 2.66 2.14
C GLY A 162 8.87 3.31 2.97
N TYR A 163 9.19 4.45 3.57
CA TYR A 163 8.36 5.13 4.55
C TYR A 163 7.97 6.52 4.06
N THR A 164 6.73 6.95 4.32
CA THR A 164 6.35 8.35 4.20
C THR A 164 6.96 9.16 5.33
N GLY A 165 8.20 9.57 5.13
CA GLY A 165 8.95 10.42 6.04
C GLY A 165 8.45 11.84 6.09
N TRP A 166 8.44 12.39 7.30
CA TRP A 166 8.20 13.81 7.52
C TRP A 166 9.58 14.46 7.52
N TRP A 167 9.74 15.54 6.76
CA TRP A 167 10.88 16.45 6.78
C TRP A 167 12.22 16.00 6.16
N GLU A 168 12.57 14.71 6.09
CA GLU A 168 13.89 14.28 5.58
C GLU A 168 13.85 13.13 4.56
N ASP A 169 14.65 13.25 3.50
CA ASP A 169 14.83 12.25 2.44
C ASP A 169 16.05 11.34 2.66
N ALA A 170 16.97 11.71 3.57
CA ALA A 170 18.20 10.95 3.84
C ALA A 170 17.92 9.50 4.25
N MET A 171 16.87 9.24 5.01
CA MET A 171 16.49 7.89 5.42
C MET A 171 16.02 7.03 4.24
N LEU A 172 15.36 7.65 3.25
CA LEU A 172 14.95 6.97 2.01
C LEU A 172 16.17 6.60 1.16
N TRP A 173 17.16 7.49 1.09
CA TRP A 173 18.41 7.22 0.38
C TRP A 173 19.30 6.19 1.07
N ARG A 174 19.33 6.15 2.41
CA ARG A 174 19.99 5.07 3.17
C ARG A 174 19.35 3.71 2.87
N LEU A 175 18.02 3.66 2.83
CA LEU A 175 17.30 2.45 2.43
C LEU A 175 17.66 2.03 0.99
N TYR A 176 17.72 2.99 0.07
CA TYR A 176 18.13 2.71 -1.31
C TYR A 176 19.57 2.16 -1.39
N GLU A 177 20.53 2.79 -0.72
CA GLU A 177 21.92 2.31 -0.69
C GLU A 177 22.04 0.92 -0.09
N HIS A 178 21.25 0.62 0.95
CA HIS A 178 21.18 -0.74 1.50
C HIS A 178 20.71 -1.75 0.44
N ILE A 179 19.62 -1.45 -0.25
CA ILE A 179 19.09 -2.33 -1.33
C ILE A 179 20.11 -2.47 -2.46
N ARG A 180 20.75 -1.37 -2.87
CA ARG A 180 21.77 -1.37 -3.93
C ARG A 180 22.95 -2.27 -3.55
N ARG A 181 23.50 -2.11 -2.35
CA ARG A 181 24.60 -2.96 -1.83
C ARG A 181 24.19 -4.42 -1.72
N TYR A 182 22.96 -4.71 -1.30
CA TYR A 182 22.44 -6.07 -1.25
C TYR A 182 22.38 -6.72 -2.65
N MET A 183 21.91 -5.97 -3.65
CA MET A 183 21.72 -6.47 -5.02
C MET A 183 23.00 -6.52 -5.86
N GLU A 184 23.92 -5.59 -5.67
CA GLU A 184 25.12 -5.42 -6.50
C GLU A 184 26.39 -5.91 -5.81
N GLU A 185 26.54 -5.66 -4.52
CA GLU A 185 27.78 -5.82 -3.76
C GLU A 185 27.75 -7.06 -2.83
N ASN A 186 26.70 -7.88 -2.91
CA ASN A 186 26.44 -9.00 -1.99
C ASN A 186 26.45 -8.57 -0.51
N GLY A 187 25.96 -7.36 -0.23
CA GLY A 187 25.86 -6.83 1.13
C GLY A 187 24.93 -7.66 2.04
N PRO A 188 25.03 -7.48 3.36
CA PRO A 188 24.19 -8.22 4.30
C PRO A 188 22.70 -7.88 4.10
N PRO A 189 21.77 -8.84 4.31
CA PRO A 189 20.33 -8.61 4.15
C PRO A 189 19.76 -7.61 5.17
N ILE A 190 20.40 -7.47 6.33
CA ILE A 190 20.04 -6.52 7.39
C ILE A 190 21.21 -5.54 7.61
N PRO A 191 20.98 -4.22 7.69
CA PRO A 191 21.99 -3.27 8.10
C PRO A 191 22.45 -3.57 9.54
N HIS A 192 23.76 -3.53 9.81
CA HIS A 192 24.30 -3.79 11.15
C HIS A 192 23.59 -2.94 12.22
N GLY A 193 22.91 -3.61 13.17
CA GLY A 193 22.23 -2.97 14.31
C GLY A 193 20.77 -2.57 14.08
N GLU A 194 20.20 -2.76 12.89
CA GLU A 194 18.76 -2.53 12.65
C GLU A 194 17.97 -3.83 12.78
N GLY A 195 16.89 -3.81 13.57
CA GLY A 195 15.98 -4.96 13.69
C GLY A 195 15.06 -5.10 12.48
N LEU A 196 14.61 -6.32 12.20
CA LEU A 196 13.57 -6.55 11.20
C LEU A 196 12.35 -5.69 11.50
N ARG A 197 11.94 -4.86 10.53
CA ARG A 197 10.70 -4.11 10.64
C ARG A 197 9.55 -5.10 10.78
N GLN A 198 8.97 -5.16 11.98
CA GLN A 198 7.70 -5.80 12.20
C GLN A 198 6.66 -5.01 11.43
N THR A 199 6.18 -5.62 10.36
CA THR A 199 5.04 -5.09 9.64
C THR A 199 3.82 -5.28 10.54
N GLY A 200 3.07 -4.21 10.78
CA GLY A 200 1.94 -4.24 11.71
C GLY A 200 1.00 -5.42 11.43
N THR A 201 0.47 -6.02 12.50
CA THR A 201 -0.43 -7.17 12.47
C THR A 201 -1.52 -7.03 11.39
N GLY A 202 -1.45 -7.86 10.34
CA GLY A 202 -2.38 -7.83 9.22
C GLY A 202 -2.01 -8.85 8.14
N LYS A 203 -3.00 -9.35 7.40
CA LYS A 203 -2.77 -10.31 6.30
C LYS A 203 -2.02 -9.61 5.17
N MET A 204 -0.77 -10.02 4.95
CA MET A 204 -0.04 -9.66 3.74
C MET A 204 -0.46 -10.54 2.58
N PRO A 205 -0.53 -10.01 1.35
CA PRO A 205 -0.65 -10.86 0.20
C PRO A 205 0.63 -11.69 0.07
N THR A 206 0.47 -13.02 0.06
CA THR A 206 1.57 -13.96 -0.13
C THR A 206 1.96 -13.96 -1.60
N PHE A 207 3.26 -13.89 -1.88
CA PHE A 207 3.76 -14.11 -3.25
C PHE A 207 3.45 -15.54 -3.71
N PRO A 208 3.25 -15.77 -5.02
CA PRO A 208 3.07 -17.12 -5.56
C PRO A 208 4.30 -17.98 -5.28
N ALA A 209 4.08 -19.28 -5.07
CA ALA A 209 5.10 -20.23 -4.62
C ALA A 209 6.34 -20.27 -5.54
N GLU A 210 6.17 -20.04 -6.83
CA GLU A 210 7.27 -19.98 -7.81
C GLU A 210 8.31 -18.90 -7.48
N ILE A 211 7.84 -17.73 -7.04
CA ILE A 211 8.71 -16.59 -6.70
C ILE A 211 9.41 -16.83 -5.35
N ILE A 212 8.70 -17.47 -4.41
CA ILE A 212 9.27 -17.86 -3.11
C ILE A 212 10.35 -18.94 -3.29
N LEU A 213 10.13 -19.91 -4.19
CA LEU A 213 11.12 -20.91 -4.54
C LEU A 213 12.33 -20.28 -5.25
N ALA A 214 12.12 -19.33 -6.17
CA ALA A 214 13.20 -18.57 -6.80
C ALA A 214 14.02 -17.76 -5.77
N ALA A 215 13.37 -17.26 -4.72
CA ALA A 215 14.00 -16.58 -3.58
C ALA A 215 14.78 -17.51 -2.63
N GLY A 216 14.75 -18.83 -2.86
CA GLY A 216 15.48 -19.83 -2.07
C GLY A 216 14.64 -20.58 -1.03
N GLY A 217 13.31 -20.45 -1.04
CA GLY A 217 12.41 -21.23 -0.18
C GLY A 217 11.78 -20.41 0.95
N ALA A 218 11.56 -21.02 2.12
CA ALA A 218 10.84 -20.42 3.23
C ALA A 218 11.55 -19.19 3.82
N ALA A 219 10.78 -18.25 4.38
CA ALA A 219 11.31 -17.07 5.05
C ALA A 219 12.14 -17.48 6.28
N THR A 220 13.38 -17.01 6.34
CA THR A 220 14.28 -17.14 7.48
C THR A 220 13.76 -16.26 8.62
N THR A 221 13.66 -16.83 9.82
CA THR A 221 13.26 -16.11 11.03
C THR A 221 14.33 -15.09 11.45
N ALA A 222 13.88 -14.02 12.12
CA ALA A 222 14.72 -12.88 12.56
C ALA A 222 16.02 -13.28 13.28
N GLU A 223 16.02 -14.41 13.99
CA GLU A 223 17.17 -14.93 14.73
C GLU A 223 18.27 -15.53 13.84
N GLU A 224 17.94 -16.11 12.68
CA GLU A 224 18.95 -16.70 11.79
C GLU A 224 19.61 -15.65 10.89
N ALA A 225 18.90 -14.56 10.57
CA ALA A 225 19.44 -13.48 9.73
C ALA A 225 20.40 -12.52 10.48
N ALA A 226 20.51 -12.64 11.81
CA ALA A 226 21.38 -11.82 12.66
C ALA A 226 22.69 -12.53 13.08
N SER A 227 22.87 -13.81 12.70
CA SER A 227 24.10 -14.54 12.96
C SER A 227 25.10 -14.36 11.81
N PRO A 228 26.40 -14.13 12.10
CA PRO A 228 27.42 -13.79 11.11
C PRO A 228 27.72 -14.92 10.11
#